data_AF-A0A4T8ISG4-F1
#
_entry.id   AF-A0A4T8ISG4-F1
#
_cell.length_a   1.000
_cell.length_b   1.000
_cell.length_c   1.000
_cell.angle_alpha   90.00
_cell.angle_beta   90.00
_cell.angle_gamma   90.00
#
_symmetry.space_group_name_H-M   'P 1'
#
loop_
_entity.id
_entity.type
_entity.pdbx_description
1 polymer ?
#
loop_
_entity_poly.entity_id
_entity_poly.type
_entity_poly.pdbx_seq_one_letter_code
_entity_poly.pdbx_strand_id
1 'polypeptide(L)'
;RRITVRNDQTLKVTNDRTVSVSHDDGLYVRNDRKVTVEGKQEHKTTGNHISLVEGTHSLEVKGDLARKITGALGMKVRDEIVLESGGKITLKVGGSFVVIHSGGVDIVGPKINLNSGGSPGTPVPTLRPAVLKALADYDNGGPGTEGAEPPRKNVQEAFDPPQQDKVPPQRPGRFSR
;
A
#
# COMPACT_ATOMS: atom_id res chain seq x y z
N ARG A 1 14.65 -31.29 -6.68
CA ARG A 1 16.00 -31.11 -7.26
C ARG A 1 16.52 -29.74 -6.82
N ARG A 2 17.80 -29.63 -6.41
CA ARG A 2 18.46 -28.35 -6.14
C ARG A 2 19.44 -28.05 -7.28
N ILE A 3 19.52 -26.80 -7.70
CA ILE A 3 20.51 -26.32 -8.66
C ILE A 3 21.23 -25.15 -7.98
N THR A 4 22.56 -25.19 -7.96
CA THR A 4 23.40 -24.11 -7.45
C THR A 4 24.30 -23.64 -8.59
N VAL A 5 24.33 -22.32 -8.81
CA VAL A 5 25.23 -21.68 -9.76
C VAL A 5 26.14 -20.76 -8.95
N ARG A 6 27.46 -20.91 -9.10
CA ARG A 6 28.44 -20.17 -8.27
C ARG A 6 28.72 -18.75 -8.76
N ASN A 7 28.46 -18.49 -10.03
CA ASN A 7 28.68 -17.19 -10.64
C ASN A 7 27.42 -16.81 -11.44
N ASP A 8 27.53 -16.59 -12.74
CA ASP A 8 26.41 -16.11 -13.55
C ASP A 8 25.56 -17.25 -14.11
N GLN A 9 24.25 -17.03 -14.14
CA GLN A 9 23.30 -17.84 -14.89
C GLN A 9 22.61 -16.97 -15.94
N THR A 10 22.72 -17.35 -17.21
CA THR A 10 21.94 -16.77 -18.31
C THR A 10 20.97 -17.81 -18.84
N LEU A 11 19.68 -17.46 -18.90
CA LEU A 11 18.65 -18.28 -19.54
C LEU A 11 18.10 -17.52 -20.75
N LYS A 12 18.32 -18.08 -21.95
CA LYS A 12 17.72 -17.58 -23.19
C LYS A 12 16.67 -18.57 -23.68
N VAL A 13 15.45 -18.10 -23.85
CA VAL A 13 14.35 -18.84 -24.48
C VAL A 13 13.96 -18.07 -25.74
N THR A 14 14.01 -18.73 -26.90
CA THR A 14 13.81 -18.07 -28.21
C THR A 14 12.37 -18.12 -28.71
N ASN A 15 11.52 -18.90 -28.04
CA ASN A 15 10.09 -18.98 -28.30
C ASN A 15 9.37 -18.80 -26.95
N ASP A 16 8.59 -19.78 -26.51
CA ASP A 16 7.76 -19.65 -25.32
C ASP A 16 8.38 -20.28 -24.07
N ARG A 17 8.19 -19.62 -22.92
CA ARG A 17 8.43 -20.21 -21.60
C ARG A 17 7.13 -20.25 -20.82
N THR A 18 6.67 -21.46 -20.49
CA THR A 18 5.54 -21.68 -19.58
C THR A 18 6.06 -22.26 -18.26
N VAL A 19 5.60 -21.72 -17.14
CA VAL A 19 5.94 -22.20 -15.80
C VAL A 19 4.64 -22.50 -15.05
N SER A 20 4.53 -23.71 -14.50
CA SER A 20 3.43 -24.10 -13.61
C SER A 20 4.03 -24.52 -12.27
N VAL A 21 3.58 -23.89 -11.19
CA VAL A 21 4.01 -24.17 -9.82
C VAL A 21 2.74 -24.49 -9.04
N SER A 22 2.66 -25.70 -8.47
CA SER A 22 1.44 -26.20 -7.80
C SER A 22 1.31 -25.78 -6.33
N HIS A 23 2.36 -25.19 -5.76
CA HIS A 23 2.37 -24.76 -4.36
C HIS A 23 2.90 -23.32 -4.27
N ASP A 24 4.17 -23.15 -3.89
CA ASP A 24 4.75 -21.83 -3.65
C ASP A 24 5.87 -21.53 -4.66
N ASP A 25 5.90 -20.28 -5.14
CA ASP A 25 7.03 -19.70 -5.86
C ASP A 25 7.60 -18.53 -5.03
N GLY A 26 8.87 -18.67 -4.64
CA GLY A 26 9.57 -17.69 -3.82
C GLY A 26 10.74 -17.09 -4.58
N LEU A 27 10.77 -15.76 -4.68
CA LEU A 27 11.89 -15.04 -5.29
C LEU A 27 12.54 -14.11 -4.27
N TYR A 28 13.81 -14.36 -3.99
CA TYR A 28 14.68 -13.45 -3.25
C TYR A 28 15.72 -12.86 -4.21
N VAL A 29 15.79 -11.53 -4.30
CA VAL A 29 16.80 -10.81 -5.08
C VAL A 29 17.52 -9.87 -4.13
N ARG A 30 18.84 -10.06 -3.97
CA ARG A 30 19.64 -9.28 -3.01
C ARG A 30 19.89 -7.84 -3.45
N ASN A 31 20.02 -7.65 -4.76
CA ASN A 31 20.28 -6.34 -5.37
C ASN A 31 19.06 -5.94 -6.21
N ASP A 32 19.24 -5.63 -7.49
CA ASP A 32 18.17 -5.12 -8.34
C ASP A 32 17.44 -6.22 -9.10
N ARG A 33 16.11 -6.09 -9.19
CA ARG A 33 15.29 -6.78 -10.19
C ARG A 33 14.80 -5.76 -11.21
N LYS A 34 15.15 -5.96 -12.48
CA LYS A 34 14.61 -5.20 -13.61
C LYS A 34 13.71 -6.12 -14.44
N VAL A 35 12.56 -5.61 -14.85
CA VAL A 35 11.59 -6.34 -15.68
C VAL A 35 11.14 -5.41 -16.80
N THR A 36 11.25 -5.90 -18.03
CA THR A 36 10.72 -5.23 -19.22
C THR A 36 9.80 -6.20 -19.93
N VAL A 37 8.60 -5.73 -20.26
CA VAL A 37 7.62 -6.46 -21.06
C VAL A 37 7.23 -5.55 -22.21
N GLU A 38 7.61 -5.91 -23.43
CA GLU A 38 7.30 -5.11 -24.63
C GLU A 38 5.83 -5.27 -25.04
N GLY A 39 5.27 -6.44 -24.80
CA GLY A 39 3.87 -6.74 -25.04
C GLY A 39 2.98 -6.43 -23.83
N LYS A 40 1.99 -7.30 -23.61
CA LYS A 40 1.02 -7.17 -22.53
C LYS A 40 1.49 -7.87 -21.27
N GLN A 41 1.35 -7.20 -20.12
CA GLN A 41 1.50 -7.82 -18.80
C GLN A 41 0.14 -7.94 -18.12
N GLU A 42 -0.28 -9.16 -17.83
CA GLU A 42 -1.48 -9.46 -17.07
C GLU A 42 -1.12 -10.09 -15.73
N HIS A 43 -1.84 -9.73 -14.68
CA HIS A 43 -1.65 -10.30 -13.36
C HIS A 43 -3.00 -10.47 -12.67
N LYS A 44 -3.31 -11.71 -12.29
CA LYS A 44 -4.48 -12.06 -11.48
C LYS A 44 -4.01 -12.61 -10.15
N THR A 45 -4.46 -12.01 -9.06
CA THR A 45 -4.26 -12.50 -7.70
C THR A 45 -5.63 -12.81 -7.11
N THR A 46 -5.85 -14.05 -6.67
CA THR A 46 -7.13 -14.48 -6.05
C THR A 46 -7.19 -14.16 -4.56
N GLY A 47 -6.03 -14.21 -3.89
CA GLY A 47 -5.86 -13.76 -2.52
C GLY A 47 -5.41 -12.30 -2.43
N ASN A 48 -4.65 -11.99 -1.38
CA ASN A 48 -4.15 -10.63 -1.14
C ASN A 48 -2.98 -10.28 -2.06
N HIS A 49 -3.01 -9.08 -2.65
CA HIS A 49 -1.84 -8.45 -3.26
C HIS A 49 -1.28 -7.41 -2.29
N ILE A 50 -0.09 -7.66 -1.74
CA ILE A 50 0.54 -6.80 -0.74
C ILE A 50 1.87 -6.30 -1.32
N SER A 51 2.05 -4.98 -1.35
CA SER A 51 3.28 -4.34 -1.81
C SER A 51 3.76 -3.35 -0.74
N LEU A 52 5.02 -3.51 -0.33
CA LEU A 52 5.72 -2.58 0.54
C LEU A 52 6.89 -2.00 -0.26
N VAL A 53 6.91 -0.68 -0.39
CA VAL A 53 8.02 0.06 -0.99
C VAL A 53 8.56 0.98 0.10
N GLU A 54 9.74 0.66 0.63
CA GLU A 54 10.39 1.48 1.66
C GLU A 54 10.98 2.78 1.09
N GLY A 55 11.30 2.77 -0.20
CA GLY A 55 11.74 3.94 -0.96
C GLY A 55 10.59 4.64 -1.69
N THR A 56 10.85 5.05 -2.93
CA THR A 56 9.86 5.74 -3.78
C THR A 56 9.08 4.76 -4.65
N HIS A 57 7.76 4.92 -4.71
CA HIS A 57 6.91 4.27 -5.70
C HIS A 57 6.48 5.30 -6.75
N SER A 58 7.05 5.21 -7.95
CA SER A 58 6.71 6.07 -9.10
C SER A 58 5.95 5.27 -10.15
N LEU A 59 4.89 5.86 -10.70
CA LEU A 59 4.06 5.26 -11.72
C LEU A 59 3.70 6.31 -12.78
N GLU A 60 4.14 6.08 -14.01
CA GLU A 60 3.70 6.82 -15.19
C GLU A 60 2.81 5.92 -16.03
N VAL A 61 1.61 6.40 -16.40
CA VAL A 61 0.70 5.72 -17.31
C VAL A 61 0.42 6.67 -18.47
N LYS A 62 0.84 6.29 -19.67
CA LYS A 62 0.65 7.13 -20.88
C LYS A 62 -0.80 7.15 -21.39
N GLY A 63 -1.60 6.16 -20.99
CA GLY A 63 -3.03 6.08 -21.26
C GLY A 63 -3.84 6.18 -19.97
N ASP A 64 -4.95 5.44 -19.91
CA ASP A 64 -5.85 5.50 -18.77
C ASP A 64 -5.39 4.64 -17.59
N LEU A 65 -5.54 5.17 -16.37
CA LEU A 65 -5.46 4.40 -15.13
C LEU A 65 -6.86 4.23 -14.54
N ALA A 66 -7.42 3.03 -14.66
CA ALA A 66 -8.70 2.68 -14.02
C ALA A 66 -8.47 1.85 -12.74
N ARG A 67 -9.08 2.27 -11.64
CA ARG A 67 -9.08 1.53 -10.36
C ARG A 67 -10.51 1.37 -9.85
N LYS A 68 -11.00 0.12 -9.81
CA LYS A 68 -12.31 -0.23 -9.26
C LYS A 68 -12.13 -0.95 -7.92
N ILE A 69 -12.77 -0.43 -6.88
CA ILE A 69 -12.71 -0.96 -5.52
C ILE A 69 -14.14 -1.20 -5.05
N THR A 70 -14.48 -2.46 -4.73
CA THR A 70 -15.80 -2.82 -4.20
C THR A 70 -15.91 -2.55 -2.69
N GLY A 71 -14.79 -2.67 -1.97
CA GLY A 71 -14.68 -2.30 -0.56
C GLY A 71 -14.37 -0.82 -0.37
N ALA A 72 -13.43 -0.51 0.52
CA ALA A 72 -13.01 0.86 0.80
C ALA A 72 -11.69 1.22 0.12
N LEU A 73 -11.57 2.48 -0.32
CA LEU A 73 -10.32 3.11 -0.71
C LEU A 73 -9.89 4.08 0.40
N GLY A 74 -8.68 3.91 0.93
CA GLY A 74 -8.11 4.81 1.93
C GLY A 74 -6.70 5.24 1.55
N MET A 75 -6.38 6.49 1.84
CA MET A 75 -5.05 7.08 1.65
C MET A 75 -4.69 7.85 2.91
N LYS A 76 -3.60 7.46 3.58
CA LYS A 76 -3.01 8.23 4.68
C LYS A 76 -1.66 8.75 4.18
N VAL A 77 -1.55 10.06 4.03
CA VAL A 77 -0.32 10.75 3.62
C VAL A 77 0.08 11.70 4.73
N ARG A 78 1.37 11.74 5.07
CA ARG A 78 1.87 12.57 6.17
C ARG A 78 1.83 14.06 5.82
N ASP A 79 2.29 14.40 4.62
CA ASP A 79 2.56 15.78 4.24
C ASP A 79 1.42 16.34 3.35
N GLU A 80 1.36 15.96 2.07
CA GLU A 80 0.40 16.56 1.11
C GLU A 80 -0.21 15.54 0.15
N ILE A 81 -1.48 15.77 -0.23
CA ILE A 81 -2.13 15.12 -1.38
C ILE A 81 -2.41 16.18 -2.44
N VAL A 82 -1.73 16.09 -3.57
CA VAL A 82 -1.97 16.94 -4.74
C VAL A 82 -2.69 16.13 -5.81
N LEU A 83 -3.85 16.62 -6.25
CA LEU A 83 -4.58 16.11 -7.40
C LEU A 83 -4.69 17.24 -8.42
N GLU A 84 -3.95 17.12 -9.51
CA GLU A 84 -3.96 18.10 -10.59
C GLU A 84 -4.68 17.52 -11.81
N SER A 85 -5.53 18.32 -12.44
CA SER A 85 -6.17 17.99 -13.70
C SER A 85 -6.21 19.23 -14.58
N GLY A 86 -5.78 19.09 -15.84
CA GLY A 86 -5.97 20.14 -16.85
C GLY A 86 -7.43 20.29 -17.31
N GLY A 87 -8.32 19.38 -16.92
CA GLY A 87 -9.73 19.38 -17.33
C GLY A 87 -10.68 19.63 -16.16
N LYS A 88 -10.95 18.57 -15.38
CA LYS A 88 -11.87 18.64 -14.23
C LYS A 88 -11.52 17.60 -13.18
N ILE A 89 -11.84 17.91 -11.92
CA ILE A 89 -11.85 16.96 -10.81
C ILE A 89 -13.30 16.79 -10.38
N THR A 90 -13.74 15.54 -10.16
CA THR A 90 -15.12 15.23 -9.77
C THR A 90 -15.13 14.26 -8.60
N LEU A 91 -15.86 14.63 -7.54
CA LEU A 91 -16.12 13.81 -6.37
C LEU A 91 -17.64 13.63 -6.25
N LYS A 92 -18.14 12.40 -6.21
CA LYS A 92 -19.59 12.13 -6.22
C LYS A 92 -19.97 11.03 -5.23
N VAL A 93 -21.06 11.26 -4.50
CA VAL A 93 -21.70 10.28 -3.61
C VAL A 93 -23.22 10.39 -3.77
N GLY A 94 -23.87 9.35 -4.30
CA GLY A 94 -25.30 9.39 -4.59
C GLY A 94 -25.66 10.59 -5.47
N GLY A 95 -26.60 11.42 -5.00
CA GLY A 95 -27.01 12.67 -5.65
C GLY A 95 -26.13 13.90 -5.33
N SER A 96 -25.17 13.79 -4.41
CA SER A 96 -24.28 14.90 -4.01
C SER A 96 -22.96 14.84 -4.76
N PHE A 97 -22.38 16.00 -5.10
CA PHE A 97 -21.09 16.08 -5.77
C PHE A 97 -20.36 17.41 -5.57
N VAL A 98 -19.06 17.36 -5.85
CA VAL A 98 -18.18 18.52 -6.05
C VAL A 98 -17.49 18.38 -7.41
N VAL A 99 -17.52 19.43 -8.21
CA VAL A 99 -16.77 19.49 -9.48
C VAL A 99 -15.87 20.72 -9.46
N ILE A 100 -14.57 20.53 -9.68
CA ILE A 100 -13.60 21.61 -9.90
C ILE A 100 -13.28 21.63 -11.39
N HIS A 101 -13.40 22.79 -12.03
CA HIS A 101 -13.15 23.00 -13.46
C HIS A 101 -12.61 24.41 -13.70
N SER A 102 -12.25 24.75 -14.94
CA SER A 102 -11.61 26.03 -15.30
C SER A 102 -12.44 27.28 -14.99
N GLY A 103 -13.74 27.14 -14.78
CA GLY A 103 -14.66 28.25 -14.47
C GLY A 103 -14.95 28.45 -12.99
N GLY A 104 -14.54 27.52 -12.11
CA GLY A 104 -14.84 27.58 -10.68
C GLY A 104 -15.06 26.22 -10.03
N VAL A 105 -15.85 26.22 -8.96
CA VAL A 105 -16.19 25.04 -8.15
C VAL A 105 -17.71 24.94 -8.00
N ASP A 106 -18.28 23.84 -8.48
CA ASP A 106 -19.68 23.50 -8.29
C ASP A 106 -19.83 22.57 -7.07
N ILE A 107 -20.77 22.89 -6.18
CA ILE A 107 -21.09 22.07 -4.99
C ILE A 107 -22.60 21.86 -4.93
N VAL A 108 -23.04 20.61 -4.99
CA VAL A 108 -24.46 20.25 -5.00
C VAL A 108 -24.74 19.13 -3.99
N GLY A 109 -25.80 19.29 -3.21
CA GLY A 109 -26.35 18.27 -2.33
C GLY A 109 -27.56 18.77 -1.55
N PRO A 110 -28.40 17.89 -0.96
CA PRO A 110 -29.59 18.29 -0.20
C PRO A 110 -29.28 19.15 1.03
N LYS A 111 -28.08 18.99 1.60
CA LYS A 111 -27.57 19.77 2.74
C LYS A 111 -26.08 20.00 2.56
N ILE A 112 -25.66 21.24 2.72
CA ILE A 112 -24.25 21.65 2.71
C ILE A 112 -23.96 22.29 4.07
N ASN A 113 -23.07 21.66 4.86
CA ASN A 113 -22.57 22.29 6.08
C ASN A 113 -21.22 22.95 5.79
N LEU A 114 -21.03 24.16 6.32
CA LEU A 114 -19.74 24.86 6.30
C LEU A 114 -19.31 25.06 7.75
N ASN A 115 -18.08 24.67 8.07
CA ASN A 115 -17.51 24.75 9.42
C ASN A 115 -18.36 24.11 10.54
N SER A 116 -19.21 23.13 10.22
CA SER A 116 -20.09 22.45 11.19
C SER A 116 -20.50 21.05 10.75
N GLY A 117 -20.84 20.18 11.71
CA GLY A 117 -21.32 18.83 11.48
C GLY A 117 -20.28 17.84 10.92
N GLY A 118 -20.74 16.61 10.65
CA GLY A 118 -19.95 15.52 10.07
C GLY A 118 -19.16 14.69 11.09
N SER A 119 -18.74 13.50 10.64
CA SER A 119 -17.78 12.63 11.31
C SER A 119 -16.83 12.08 10.24
N PRO A 120 -15.52 12.31 10.32
CA PRO A 120 -14.58 11.83 9.30
C PRO A 120 -14.50 10.30 9.33
N GLY A 121 -14.27 9.69 8.16
CA GLY A 121 -13.93 8.28 8.07
C GLY A 121 -12.47 8.00 8.45
N THR A 122 -12.15 6.75 8.73
CA THR A 122 -10.77 6.30 9.02
C THR A 122 -10.17 5.62 7.79
N PRO A 123 -8.92 5.95 7.38
CA PRO A 123 -8.25 5.22 6.31
C PRO A 123 -8.10 3.73 6.62
N VAL A 124 -8.23 2.88 5.59
CA VAL A 124 -7.98 1.44 5.74
C VAL A 124 -6.48 1.17 6.03
N PRO A 125 -6.15 0.26 6.95
CA PRO A 125 -4.76 -0.07 7.28
C PRO A 125 -4.09 -0.87 6.15
N THR A 126 -2.78 -0.70 5.99
CA THR A 126 -1.96 -1.50 5.07
C THR A 126 -1.52 -2.82 5.71
N LEU A 127 -1.49 -3.89 4.93
CA LEU A 127 -0.86 -5.17 5.33
C LEU A 127 0.65 -5.13 5.06
N ARG A 128 1.43 -5.93 5.81
CA ARG A 128 2.86 -6.14 5.55
C ARG A 128 3.08 -7.43 4.76
N PRO A 129 3.94 -7.44 3.73
CA PRO A 129 4.28 -8.68 3.03
C PRO A 129 5.17 -9.57 3.92
N ALA A 130 5.16 -10.87 3.65
CA ALA A 130 6.15 -11.78 4.21
C ALA A 130 7.52 -11.52 3.55
N VAL A 131 8.59 -11.47 4.34
CA VAL A 131 9.95 -11.27 3.84
C VAL A 131 10.65 -12.62 3.74
N LEU A 132 11.06 -13.00 2.53
CA LEU A 132 11.88 -14.20 2.32
C LEU A 132 13.31 -13.94 2.79
N LYS A 133 13.90 -14.92 3.48
CA LYS A 133 15.34 -14.91 3.83
C LYS A 133 16.14 -15.52 2.67
N ALA A 134 17.39 -15.10 2.55
CA ALA A 134 18.34 -15.76 1.65
C ALA A 134 18.44 -17.25 2.01
N LEU A 135 18.52 -18.11 0.99
CA LEU A 135 18.84 -19.51 1.21
C LEU A 135 20.29 -19.59 1.71
N ALA A 136 20.54 -20.38 2.76
CA ALA A 136 21.89 -20.57 3.28
C ALA A 136 22.80 -21.17 2.18
N ASP A 137 23.98 -20.57 2.02
CA ASP A 137 25.09 -21.15 1.29
C ASP A 137 25.56 -22.38 2.09
N TYR A 138 25.38 -23.58 1.53
CA TYR A 138 25.90 -24.78 2.19
C TYR A 138 27.39 -24.89 1.88
N ASP A 139 28.20 -24.41 2.82
CA ASP A 139 29.51 -25.00 3.09
C ASP A 139 29.88 -24.89 4.58
N ASN A 140 29.24 -25.72 5.41
CA ASN A 140 29.78 -26.50 6.54
C ASN A 140 28.66 -26.90 7.52
N GLY A 141 28.64 -28.18 7.89
CA GLY A 141 27.51 -28.86 8.55
C GLY A 141 27.08 -28.34 9.92
N GLY A 142 25.76 -28.36 10.14
CA GLY A 142 25.07 -28.22 11.43
C GLY A 142 23.54 -28.28 11.22
N PRO A 143 22.75 -28.92 12.11
CA PRO A 143 21.35 -29.23 11.84
C PRO A 143 20.48 -27.97 11.85
N GLY A 144 19.59 -27.89 10.85
CA GLY A 144 18.72 -26.75 10.62
C GLY A 144 17.61 -26.60 11.65
N THR A 145 17.29 -25.35 11.97
CA THR A 145 16.03 -24.98 12.61
C THR A 145 15.12 -24.35 11.54
N GLU A 146 14.02 -25.04 11.26
CA GLU A 146 12.90 -24.54 10.48
C GLU A 146 12.10 -23.51 11.30
N GLY A 147 11.59 -22.48 10.62
CA GLY A 147 10.64 -21.54 11.21
C GLY A 147 10.43 -20.33 10.33
N ALA A 148 9.46 -20.40 9.41
CA ALA A 148 8.84 -19.21 8.86
C ALA A 148 8.11 -18.47 10.00
N GLU A 149 8.54 -17.26 10.32
CA GLU A 149 7.95 -16.47 11.40
C GLU A 149 6.61 -15.88 10.92
N PRO A 150 5.50 -16.01 11.68
CA PRO A 150 4.22 -15.43 11.30
C PRO A 150 4.30 -13.89 11.27
N PRO A 151 3.42 -13.21 10.52
CA PRO A 151 3.51 -11.76 10.37
C PRO A 151 3.35 -11.05 11.72
N ARG A 152 4.35 -10.23 12.06
CA ARG A 152 4.32 -9.32 13.23
C ARG A 152 3.28 -8.21 12.99
N LYS A 153 2.59 -7.84 14.07
CA LYS A 153 1.43 -6.92 14.13
C LYS A 153 1.61 -5.58 13.39
N ASN A 154 0.47 -5.02 12.99
CA ASN A 154 0.20 -3.77 12.27
C ASN A 154 1.17 -2.61 12.55
N VAL A 155 1.49 -1.82 11.51
CA VAL A 155 2.33 -0.61 11.58
C VAL A 155 1.63 0.61 12.19
N GLN A 156 0.46 0.45 12.81
CA GLN A 156 -0.27 1.58 13.40
C GLN A 156 0.63 2.36 14.40
N GLU A 157 1.49 1.66 15.14
CA GLU A 157 2.34 2.21 16.20
C GLU A 157 3.44 3.17 15.72
N ALA A 158 3.78 3.21 14.43
CA ALA A 158 4.80 4.14 13.93
C ALA A 158 4.29 5.59 13.75
N PHE A 159 2.98 5.81 13.91
CA PHE A 159 2.34 7.10 13.64
C PHE A 159 1.28 7.51 14.68
N ASP A 160 1.27 6.89 15.87
CA ASP A 160 0.47 7.41 16.97
C ASP A 160 1.22 8.59 17.60
N PRO A 161 0.61 9.79 17.71
CA PRO A 161 1.20 10.87 18.50
C PRO A 161 1.29 10.43 19.97
N PRO A 162 2.23 10.99 20.77
CA PRO A 162 2.24 10.73 22.20
C PRO A 162 0.85 11.01 22.78
N GLN A 163 0.35 10.08 23.60
CA GLN A 163 -0.88 10.32 24.35
C GLN A 163 -0.70 11.65 25.09
N GLN A 164 -1.55 12.64 24.78
CA GLN A 164 -1.56 13.88 25.54
C GLN A 164 -1.80 13.50 27.00
N ASP A 165 -0.87 13.90 27.85
CA ASP A 165 -0.99 13.77 29.30
C ASP A 165 -2.39 14.23 29.70
N LYS A 166 -3.15 13.31 30.32
CA LYS A 166 -4.45 13.63 30.89
C LYS A 166 -4.20 14.69 31.97
N VAL A 167 -4.46 15.96 31.65
CA VAL A 167 -4.54 17.02 32.66
C VAL A 167 -5.60 16.57 33.67
N PRO A 168 -5.27 16.42 34.97
CA PRO A 168 -6.26 16.02 35.96
C PRO A 168 -7.39 17.05 36.05
N PRO A 169 -8.63 16.64 36.36
CA PRO A 169 -9.73 17.58 36.54
C PRO A 169 -9.38 18.55 37.67
N GLN A 170 -9.43 19.86 37.38
CA GLN A 170 -9.32 20.89 38.40
C GLN A 170 -10.53 20.77 39.35
N ARG A 171 -10.25 20.55 40.65
CA ARG A 171 -11.28 20.57 41.69
C ARG A 171 -11.84 21.99 41.79
N PRO A 172 -13.17 22.19 41.87
CA PRO A 172 -13.72 23.51 42.17
C PRO A 172 -13.27 23.94 43.57
N GLY A 173 -12.47 25.00 43.64
CA GLY A 173 -12.10 25.65 44.89
C GLY A 173 -13.34 26.24 45.55
N ARG A 174 -13.68 25.73 46.74
CA ARG A 174 -14.56 26.41 47.70
C ARG A 174 -13.90 27.75 48.05
N PHE A 175 -14.48 28.86 47.60
CA PHE A 175 -14.27 30.14 48.23
C PHE A 175 -15.49 30.45 49.09
N SER A 176 -15.32 30.29 50.40
CA SER A 176 -16.18 30.89 51.41
C SER A 176 -15.65 32.29 51.72
N ARG A 177 -16.51 33.29 51.57
CA ARG A 177 -16.66 34.40 52.52
C ARG A 177 -18.14 34.73 52.60
#